data_AF-A0A0K2V4L2-F1
#
_entry.id   AF-A0A0K2V4L2-F1
#
_cell.length_a   1.000
_cell.length_b   1.000
_cell.length_c   1.000
_cell.angle_alpha   90.00
_cell.angle_beta   90.00
_cell.angle_gamma   90.00
#
_symmetry.space_group_name_H-M   'P 1'
#
loop_
_entity.id
_entity.type
_entity.pdbx_description
1 polymer ?
#
loop_
_entity_poly.entity_id
_entity_poly.type
_entity_poly.pdbx_seq_one_letter_code
_entity_poly.pdbx_strand_id
1 'polypeptide(L)'
;MDTILAEQPPDTWDSFPLFQILNDYLKEDDNLKNGKFHKHIRDTFAPQVVRYVDLMESSIAQSIHKGFEKERWEIKGNGCATSEDLFWKLDALQSFIRDLHWPDPEFASHLNSRLKLMACDMIESCIQRTDASFQNHLKKGILLNPTDYILPSEICAMVNVVIDAKN
;
A
#
# COMPACT_ATOMS: atom_id res chain seq x y z
N MET A 1 -12.01 -4.44 27.88
CA MET A 1 -11.34 -4.22 26.59
C MET A 1 -10.77 -5.53 26.09
N ASP A 2 -9.85 -6.14 26.85
CA ASP A 2 -9.20 -7.41 26.49
C ASP A 2 -10.17 -8.56 26.19
N THR A 3 -11.25 -8.72 26.96
CA THR A 3 -12.29 -9.74 26.70
C THR A 3 -12.97 -9.54 25.34
N ILE A 4 -13.25 -8.29 24.97
CA ILE A 4 -13.91 -7.95 23.69
C ILE A 4 -12.93 -8.12 22.53
N LEU A 5 -11.66 -7.71 22.71
CA LEU A 5 -10.60 -7.92 21.70
C LEU A 5 -10.27 -9.41 21.52
N ALA A 6 -10.39 -10.23 22.56
CA ALA A 6 -10.18 -11.67 22.49
C ALA A 6 -11.35 -12.42 21.82
N GLU A 7 -12.55 -11.84 21.83
CA GLU A 7 -13.73 -12.38 21.14
C GLU A 7 -13.80 -11.94 19.67
N GLN A 8 -12.93 -11.03 19.22
CA GLN A 8 -12.91 -10.62 17.82
C GLN A 8 -12.46 -11.77 16.91
N PRO A 9 -13.09 -11.94 15.73
CA PRO A 9 -12.63 -12.92 14.76
C PRO A 9 -11.18 -12.65 14.34
N PRO A 10 -10.43 -13.68 13.90
CA PRO A 10 -9.11 -13.46 13.35
C PRO A 10 -9.18 -12.56 12.12
N ASP A 11 -8.16 -11.72 11.96
CA ASP A 11 -8.01 -10.80 10.83
C ASP A 11 -9.12 -9.70 10.70
N THR A 12 -9.74 -9.30 11.82
CA THR A 12 -10.69 -8.15 11.88
C THR A 12 -10.08 -6.90 12.49
N TRP A 13 -10.23 -5.77 11.80
CA TRP A 13 -9.53 -4.51 12.11
C TRP A 13 -10.45 -3.37 12.57
N ASP A 14 -11.71 -3.68 12.90
CA ASP A 14 -12.73 -2.72 13.34
C ASP A 14 -12.37 -2.04 14.69
N SER A 15 -11.38 -2.58 15.39
CA SER A 15 -10.87 -2.05 16.66
C SER A 15 -9.79 -0.96 16.48
N PHE A 16 -9.28 -0.71 15.26
CA PHE A 16 -8.28 0.35 15.04
C PHE A 16 -8.80 1.78 15.29
N PRO A 17 -10.02 2.17 14.90
CA PRO A 17 -10.56 3.47 15.29
C PRO A 17 -10.64 3.66 16.81
N LEU A 18 -10.94 2.60 17.56
CA LEU A 18 -10.93 2.63 19.02
C LEU A 18 -9.51 2.86 19.55
N PHE A 19 -8.50 2.21 18.97
CA PHE A 19 -7.10 2.46 19.31
C PHE A 19 -6.73 3.93 19.05
N GLN A 20 -7.09 4.49 17.90
CA GLN A 20 -6.77 5.89 17.54
C GLN A 20 -7.35 6.87 18.58
N ILE A 21 -8.65 6.76 18.89
CA ILE A 21 -9.32 7.63 19.87
C ILE A 21 -8.65 7.53 21.25
N LEU A 22 -8.35 6.30 21.70
CA LEU A 22 -7.72 6.09 23.01
C LEU A 22 -6.28 6.59 23.03
N ASN A 23 -5.52 6.34 21.97
CA ASN A 23 -4.13 6.77 21.86
C ASN A 23 -4.02 8.29 21.81
N ASP A 24 -4.86 8.97 21.02
CA ASP A 24 -4.88 10.42 20.92
C ASP A 24 -5.25 11.06 22.27
N TYR A 25 -6.28 10.54 22.96
CA TYR A 25 -6.64 10.99 24.31
C TYR A 25 -5.53 10.79 25.34
N LEU A 26 -4.90 9.60 25.37
CA LEU A 26 -3.85 9.28 26.34
C LEU A 26 -2.56 10.05 26.09
N LYS A 27 -2.33 10.51 24.86
CA LYS A 27 -1.13 11.27 24.47
C LYS A 27 -1.24 12.75 24.83
N GLU A 28 -2.46 13.29 24.91
CA GLU A 28 -2.72 14.68 25.33
C GLU A 28 -2.61 14.90 26.85
N ASP A 29 -2.77 13.84 27.66
CA ASP A 29 -2.66 13.94 29.11
C ASP A 29 -1.26 13.52 29.63
N ASP A 30 -0.51 14.47 30.19
CA ASP A 30 0.85 14.25 30.71
C ASP A 30 0.93 13.22 31.86
N ASN A 31 -0.16 12.97 32.59
CA ASN A 31 -0.20 11.99 33.68
C ASN A 31 -0.51 10.57 33.18
N LEU A 32 -1.20 10.44 32.04
CA LEU A 32 -1.63 9.17 31.46
C LEU A 32 -0.70 8.70 30.34
N LYS A 33 0.00 9.63 29.69
CA LYS A 33 0.97 9.35 28.65
C LYS A 33 2.06 8.42 29.19
N ASN A 34 2.24 7.30 28.50
CA ASN A 34 3.20 6.24 28.84
C ASN A 34 2.93 5.54 30.18
N GLY A 35 1.73 5.71 30.74
CA GLY A 35 1.25 4.96 31.91
C GLY A 35 1.07 3.47 31.61
N LYS A 36 0.75 2.68 32.65
CA LYS A 36 0.56 1.22 32.53
C LYS A 36 -0.50 0.85 31.48
N PHE A 37 -1.61 1.58 31.45
CA PHE A 37 -2.70 1.35 30.50
C PHE A 37 -2.30 1.69 29.05
N HIS A 38 -1.57 2.79 28.85
CA HIS A 38 -1.08 3.18 27.53
C HIS A 38 -0.12 2.14 26.94
N LYS A 39 0.78 1.58 27.78
CA LYS A 39 1.65 0.47 27.38
C LYS A 39 0.86 -0.80 27.06
N HIS A 40 -0.12 -1.16 27.89
CA HIS A 40 -0.96 -2.34 27.66
C HIS A 40 -1.73 -2.27 26.33
N ILE A 41 -2.35 -1.12 26.03
CA ILE A 41 -3.02 -0.90 24.74
C ILE A 41 -2.01 -1.07 23.60
N ARG A 42 -0.87 -0.38 23.68
CA ARG A 42 0.17 -0.46 22.65
C ARG A 42 0.61 -1.91 22.40
N ASP A 43 0.89 -2.65 23.46
CA ASP A 43 1.40 -4.02 23.37
C ASP A 43 0.31 -4.99 22.83
N THR A 44 -0.97 -4.69 23.06
CA THR A 44 -2.12 -5.46 22.53
C THR A 44 -2.34 -5.22 21.04
N PHE A 45 -2.22 -3.97 20.57
CA PHE A 45 -2.46 -3.59 19.18
C PHE A 45 -1.23 -3.73 18.27
N ALA A 46 -0.01 -3.77 18.83
CA ALA A 46 1.23 -3.92 18.08
C ALA A 46 1.22 -5.12 17.12
N PRO A 47 0.92 -6.36 17.57
CA PRO A 47 0.89 -7.52 16.68
C PRO A 47 -0.23 -7.44 15.64
N GLN A 48 -1.35 -6.77 15.95
CA GLN A 48 -2.48 -6.61 15.01
C GLN A 48 -2.11 -5.67 13.85
N VAL A 49 -1.44 -4.56 14.16
CA VAL A 49 -0.96 -3.61 13.14
C VAL A 49 0.08 -4.26 12.24
N VAL A 50 1.02 -5.02 12.82
CA VAL A 50 2.01 -5.78 12.03
C VAL A 50 1.32 -6.79 11.13
N ARG A 51 0.37 -7.57 11.67
CA ARG A 51 -0.41 -8.55 10.91
C ARG A 51 -1.19 -7.91 9.75
N TYR A 52 -1.80 -6.76 9.98
CA TYR A 52 -2.51 -6.02 8.94
C TYR A 52 -1.57 -5.59 7.81
N VAL A 53 -0.40 -5.03 8.14
CA VAL A 53 0.60 -4.63 7.14
C VAL A 53 1.11 -5.86 6.37
N ASP A 54 1.39 -6.98 7.03
CA ASP A 54 1.83 -8.22 6.36
C ASP A 54 0.78 -8.76 5.35
N LEU A 55 -0.50 -8.66 5.72
CA LEU A 55 -1.60 -9.09 4.85
C LEU A 55 -1.80 -8.13 3.68
N MET A 56 -1.69 -6.82 3.92
CA MET A 56 -1.72 -5.82 2.86
C MET A 56 -0.55 -5.99 1.91
N GLU A 57 0.65 -6.26 2.43
CA GLU A 57 1.85 -6.58 1.66
C GLU A 57 1.59 -7.73 0.69
N SER A 58 1.10 -8.85 1.23
CA SER A 58 0.78 -10.06 0.47
C SER A 58 -0.33 -9.81 -0.56
N SER A 59 -1.37 -9.06 -0.19
CA SER A 59 -2.52 -8.74 -1.04
C SER A 59 -2.12 -7.87 -2.21
N ILE A 60 -1.33 -6.82 -1.97
CA ILE A 60 -0.85 -5.92 -3.02
C ILE A 60 0.11 -6.67 -3.96
N ALA A 61 1.05 -7.45 -3.45
CA ALA A 61 1.97 -8.23 -4.29
C ALA A 61 1.19 -9.18 -5.21
N GLN A 62 0.20 -9.91 -4.68
CA GLN A 62 -0.66 -10.78 -5.48
C GLN A 62 -1.50 -10.01 -6.51
N SER A 63 -1.97 -8.81 -6.16
CA SER A 63 -2.71 -7.93 -7.07
C SER A 63 -1.84 -7.52 -8.26
N ILE A 64 -0.58 -7.12 -8.02
CA ILE A 64 0.38 -6.81 -9.08
C ILE A 64 0.59 -8.03 -9.98
N HIS A 65 0.85 -9.20 -9.39
CA HIS A 65 1.10 -10.42 -10.16
C HIS A 65 -0.06 -10.78 -11.09
N LYS A 66 -1.29 -10.87 -10.55
CA LYS A 66 -2.48 -11.27 -11.31
C LYS A 66 -3.04 -10.16 -12.19
N GLY A 67 -2.89 -8.90 -11.77
CA GLY A 67 -3.37 -7.72 -12.47
C GLY A 67 -2.64 -7.55 -13.79
N PHE A 68 -1.30 -7.49 -13.76
CA PHE A 68 -0.49 -7.33 -14.97
C PHE A 68 -0.58 -8.49 -15.97
N GLU A 69 -0.93 -9.71 -15.53
CA GLU A 69 -1.19 -10.83 -16.46
C GLU A 69 -2.48 -10.67 -17.26
N LYS A 70 -3.48 -10.00 -16.69
CA LYS A 70 -4.80 -9.77 -17.32
C LYS A 70 -4.98 -8.34 -17.83
N GLU A 71 -3.97 -7.50 -17.66
CA GLU A 71 -4.03 -6.08 -17.96
C GLU A 71 -4.18 -5.87 -19.47
N ARG A 72 -5.19 -5.07 -19.83
CA ARG A 72 -5.45 -4.69 -21.23
C ARG A 72 -4.74 -3.41 -21.64
N TRP A 73 -4.09 -2.74 -20.68
CA TRP A 73 -3.42 -1.45 -20.86
C TRP A 73 -4.39 -0.36 -21.34
N GLU A 74 -5.64 -0.45 -20.89
CA GLU A 74 -6.61 0.63 -21.07
C GLU A 74 -6.22 1.81 -20.17
N ILE A 75 -6.18 3.01 -20.73
CA ILE A 75 -5.84 4.22 -19.98
C ILE A 75 -6.91 4.45 -18.92
N LYS A 76 -6.50 4.41 -17.66
CA LYS A 76 -7.34 4.74 -16.50
C LYS A 76 -6.54 5.68 -15.60
N GLY A 77 -7.03 6.92 -15.47
CA GLY A 77 -6.30 7.96 -14.73
C GLY A 77 -4.95 8.29 -15.36
N ASN A 78 -3.90 8.23 -14.54
CA ASN A 78 -2.50 8.46 -14.89
C ASN A 78 -1.76 7.15 -15.24
N GLY A 79 -2.46 6.04 -15.49
CA GLY A 79 -1.80 4.79 -15.85
C GLY A 79 -2.78 3.73 -16.36
N CYS A 80 -2.71 2.56 -15.76
CA CYS A 80 -3.62 1.44 -16.00
C CYS A 80 -4.41 1.10 -14.74
N ALA A 81 -5.43 0.25 -14.88
CA ALA A 81 -6.27 -0.11 -13.74
C ALA A 81 -5.47 -0.76 -12.59
N THR A 82 -4.46 -1.57 -12.91
CA THR A 82 -3.60 -2.22 -11.89
C THR A 82 -2.66 -1.23 -11.19
N SER A 83 -2.06 -0.27 -11.90
CA SER A 83 -1.14 0.70 -11.29
C SER A 83 -1.87 1.68 -10.37
N GLU A 84 -3.04 2.16 -10.79
CA GLU A 84 -3.88 3.05 -9.99
C GLU A 84 -4.32 2.39 -8.68
N ASP A 85 -4.76 1.13 -8.75
CA ASP A 85 -5.14 0.36 -7.56
C ASP A 85 -3.94 0.12 -6.63
N LEU A 86 -2.75 -0.10 -7.19
CA LEU A 86 -1.51 -0.22 -6.42
C LEU A 86 -1.20 1.07 -5.66
N PHE A 87 -1.12 2.21 -6.36
CA PHE A 87 -0.78 3.49 -5.74
C PHE A 87 -1.82 3.90 -4.70
N TRP A 88 -3.11 3.71 -4.99
CA TRP A 88 -4.19 3.98 -4.05
C TRP A 88 -4.06 3.14 -2.77
N LYS A 89 -3.75 1.83 -2.89
CA LYS A 89 -3.55 0.96 -1.70
C LYS A 89 -2.34 1.38 -0.88
N LEU A 90 -1.24 1.76 -1.53
CA LEU A 90 -0.03 2.22 -0.86
C LEU A 90 -0.28 3.54 -0.11
N ASP A 91 -0.95 4.51 -0.74
CA ASP A 91 -1.31 5.79 -0.10
C ASP A 91 -2.29 5.60 1.06
N ALA A 92 -3.31 4.74 0.89
CA ALA A 92 -4.24 4.39 1.95
C ALA A 92 -3.53 3.75 3.15
N LEU A 93 -2.58 2.84 2.90
CA LEU A 93 -1.80 2.20 3.96
C LEU A 93 -0.86 3.19 4.66
N GLN A 94 -0.21 4.08 3.91
CA GLN A 94 0.64 5.12 4.46
C GLN A 94 -0.16 6.08 5.35
N SER A 95 -1.35 6.49 4.89
CA SER A 95 -2.26 7.34 5.64
C SER A 95 -2.75 6.63 6.91
N PHE A 96 -3.13 5.35 6.82
CA PHE A 96 -3.51 4.55 7.98
C PHE A 96 -2.41 4.51 9.06
N ILE A 97 -1.15 4.26 8.67
CA ILE A 97 -0.04 4.20 9.64
C ILE A 97 0.26 5.56 10.26
N ARG A 98 0.15 6.64 9.47
CA ARG A 98 0.33 8.01 9.96
C ARG A 98 -0.74 8.39 10.99
N ASP A 99 -1.99 8.09 10.69
CA ASP A 99 -3.15 8.43 11.51
C ASP A 99 -3.24 7.55 12.78
N LEU A 100 -2.43 6.51 12.87
CA LEU A 100 -2.31 5.68 14.07
C LEU A 100 -1.59 6.41 15.22
N HIS A 101 -0.81 7.47 14.92
CA HIS A 101 -0.08 8.30 15.88
C HIS A 101 0.71 7.52 16.94
N TRP A 102 1.36 6.43 16.53
CA TRP A 102 1.96 5.47 17.47
C TRP A 102 2.86 6.15 18.51
N PRO A 103 2.69 5.85 19.81
CA PRO A 103 3.31 6.62 20.88
C PRO A 103 4.81 6.32 21.03
N ASP A 104 5.25 5.15 20.57
CA ASP A 104 6.65 4.73 20.59
C ASP A 104 7.35 5.15 19.28
N PRO A 105 8.29 6.12 19.34
CA PRO A 105 8.95 6.62 18.14
C PRO A 105 9.82 5.56 17.45
N GLU A 106 10.35 4.58 18.19
CA GLU A 106 11.20 3.53 17.62
C GLU A 106 10.36 2.56 16.78
N PHE A 107 9.25 2.08 17.33
CA PHE A 107 8.32 1.22 16.59
C PHE A 107 7.68 1.96 15.40
N ALA A 108 7.27 3.22 15.59
CA ALA A 108 6.72 4.04 14.52
C ALA A 108 7.74 4.21 13.36
N SER A 109 9.00 4.46 13.68
CA SER A 109 10.08 4.57 12.71
C SER A 109 10.33 3.24 11.97
N HIS A 110 10.37 2.12 12.69
CA HIS A 110 10.52 0.80 12.09
C HIS A 110 9.36 0.47 11.15
N LEU A 111 8.12 0.73 11.56
CA LEU A 111 6.93 0.49 10.76
C LEU A 111 6.92 1.35 9.49
N ASN A 112 7.26 2.63 9.60
CA ASN A 112 7.35 3.55 8.46
C ASN A 112 8.50 3.16 7.51
N SER A 113 9.65 2.77 8.04
CA SER A 113 10.79 2.30 7.23
C SER A 113 10.43 1.04 6.45
N ARG A 114 9.74 0.10 7.10
CA ARG A 114 9.25 -1.12 6.46
C ARG A 114 8.22 -0.81 5.37
N LEU A 115 7.25 0.07 5.63
CA LEU A 115 6.26 0.48 4.64
C LEU A 115 6.93 1.14 3.42
N LYS A 116 7.95 1.98 3.64
CA LYS A 116 8.71 2.59 2.54
C LYS A 116 9.44 1.56 1.68
N LEU A 117 10.13 0.60 2.30
CA LEU A 117 10.80 -0.48 1.57
C LEU A 117 9.78 -1.30 0.76
N MET A 118 8.67 -1.67 1.40
CA MET A 118 7.58 -2.39 0.74
C MET A 118 7.02 -1.60 -0.45
N ALA A 119 6.77 -0.30 -0.30
CA ALA A 119 6.30 0.56 -1.38
C ALA A 119 7.33 0.62 -2.52
N CYS A 120 8.62 0.80 -2.22
CA CYS A 120 9.68 0.78 -3.23
C CYS A 120 9.70 -0.55 -4.00
N ASP A 121 9.69 -1.69 -3.31
CA ASP A 121 9.76 -3.02 -3.93
C ASP A 121 8.53 -3.29 -4.82
N MET A 122 7.35 -2.84 -4.40
CA MET A 122 6.11 -2.98 -5.16
C MET A 122 6.07 -2.08 -6.39
N ILE A 123 6.52 -0.83 -6.26
CA ILE A 123 6.62 0.11 -7.38
C ILE A 123 7.67 -0.38 -8.38
N GLU A 124 8.82 -0.88 -7.91
CA GLU A 124 9.83 -1.47 -8.78
C GLU A 124 9.27 -2.69 -9.52
N SER A 125 8.57 -3.58 -8.82
CA SER A 125 7.91 -4.75 -9.43
C SER A 125 6.87 -4.34 -10.49
N CYS A 126 6.15 -3.25 -10.26
CA CYS A 126 5.20 -2.66 -11.22
C CYS A 126 5.92 -2.14 -12.47
N ILE A 127 7.02 -1.40 -12.30
CA ILE A 127 7.84 -0.87 -13.42
C ILE A 127 8.46 -2.02 -14.22
N GLN A 128 9.06 -3.02 -13.57
CA GLN A 128 9.68 -4.17 -14.23
C GLN A 128 8.67 -4.94 -15.09
N ARG A 129 7.44 -5.13 -14.59
CA ARG A 129 6.35 -5.78 -15.35
C ARG A 129 5.88 -4.93 -16.52
N THR A 130 5.81 -3.61 -16.33
CA THR A 130 5.45 -2.66 -17.38
C THR A 130 6.48 -2.67 -18.50
N ASP A 131 7.78 -2.63 -18.17
CA ASP A 131 8.85 -2.76 -19.17
C ASP A 131 8.79 -4.11 -19.88
N ALA A 132 8.61 -5.23 -19.17
CA ALA A 132 8.48 -6.54 -19.80
C ALA A 132 7.30 -6.61 -20.78
N SER A 133 6.16 -6.01 -20.44
CA SER A 133 5.01 -5.89 -21.35
C SER A 133 5.30 -5.00 -22.55
N PHE A 134 5.97 -3.86 -22.33
CA PHE A 134 6.39 -2.93 -23.37
C PHE A 134 7.34 -3.60 -24.38
N GLN A 135 8.37 -4.32 -23.90
CA GLN A 135 9.28 -5.09 -24.76
C GLN A 135 8.55 -6.17 -25.56
N ASN A 136 7.53 -6.80 -24.99
CA ASN A 136 6.71 -7.78 -25.71
C ASN A 136 5.85 -7.12 -26.79
N HIS A 137 5.30 -5.93 -26.56
CA HIS A 137 4.55 -5.16 -27.56
C HIS A 137 5.45 -4.69 -28.71
N LEU A 138 6.68 -4.27 -28.39
CA LEU A 138 7.74 -3.97 -29.37
C LEU A 138 8.03 -5.18 -30.27
N LYS A 139 8.27 -6.36 -29.68
CA LYS A 139 8.59 -7.59 -30.43
C LYS A 139 7.43 -8.08 -31.29
N LYS A 140 6.17 -7.90 -30.86
CA LYS A 140 4.98 -8.29 -31.62
C LYS A 140 4.68 -7.38 -32.81
N GLY A 141 5.43 -6.29 -33.00
CA GLY A 141 5.23 -5.36 -34.11
C GLY A 141 3.92 -4.58 -34.01
N ILE A 142 3.30 -4.48 -32.83
CA ILE A 142 2.08 -3.67 -32.61
C ILE A 142 2.38 -2.18 -32.85
N LEU A 143 3.66 -1.78 -32.77
CA LEU A 143 4.17 -0.46 -33.13
C LEU A 143 4.42 -0.26 -34.64
N LEU A 144 4.17 -1.27 -35.47
CA LEU A 144 4.52 -1.27 -36.89
C LEU A 144 3.29 -1.21 -37.81
N ASN A 145 2.42 -0.22 -37.58
CA ASN A 145 1.76 0.44 -38.72
C ASN A 145 2.57 1.72 -39.02
N PRO A 146 3.58 1.67 -39.91
CA PRO A 146 4.52 2.77 -40.12
C PRO A 146 3.91 4.05 -40.69
N THR A 147 2.64 4.03 -41.09
CA THR A 147 1.96 5.13 -41.77
C THR A 147 1.19 6.07 -40.84
N ASP A 148 0.90 5.69 -39.60
CA ASP A 148 -0.03 6.47 -38.77
C ASP A 148 0.66 7.47 -37.83
N TYR A 149 1.97 7.40 -37.58
CA TYR A 149 2.72 8.28 -36.65
C TYR A 149 2.05 8.48 -35.26
N ILE A 150 1.07 7.64 -34.91
CA ILE A 150 0.28 7.71 -33.68
C ILE A 150 0.77 6.59 -32.76
N LEU A 151 1.07 6.95 -31.52
CA LEU A 151 1.42 5.99 -30.48
C LEU A 151 0.14 5.25 -30.03
N PRO A 152 0.13 3.90 -29.99
CA PRO A 152 -1.00 3.14 -29.47
C PRO A 152 -1.31 3.51 -28.02
N SER A 153 -2.60 3.55 -27.67
CA SER A 153 -3.07 3.94 -26.32
C SER A 153 -2.48 3.08 -25.20
N GLU A 154 -2.19 1.82 -25.49
CA GLU A 154 -1.58 0.86 -24.56
C GLU A 154 -0.17 1.28 -24.16
N ILE A 155 0.60 1.81 -25.12
CA ILE A 155 1.95 2.30 -24.87
C ILE A 155 1.91 3.62 -24.09
N CYS A 156 0.94 4.50 -24.40
CA CYS A 156 0.70 5.70 -23.58
C CYS A 156 0.39 5.32 -22.13
N ALA A 157 -0.45 4.29 -21.90
CA ALA A 157 -0.73 3.80 -20.55
C ALA A 157 0.54 3.30 -19.85
N MET A 158 1.37 2.50 -20.52
CA MET A 158 2.65 2.01 -19.97
C MET A 158 3.60 3.15 -19.60
N VAL A 159 3.73 4.16 -20.47
CA VAL A 159 4.60 5.33 -20.21
C VAL A 159 4.05 6.13 -19.03
N ASN A 160 2.73 6.33 -18.97
CA ASN A 160 2.12 7.06 -17.87
C ASN A 160 2.33 6.34 -16.53
N VAL A 161 2.23 5.00 -16.49
CA VAL A 161 2.54 4.20 -15.28
C VAL A 161 3.97 4.47 -14.78
N VAL A 162 4.96 4.53 -15.67
CA VAL A 162 6.36 4.79 -15.30
C VAL A 162 6.57 6.22 -14.84
N ILE A 163 5.87 7.18 -15.44
CA ILE A 163 5.91 8.59 -15.02
C ILE A 163 5.27 8.73 -13.63
N ASP A 164 4.13 8.09 -13.39
CA ASP A 164 3.40 8.15 -12.13
C ASP A 164 4.17 7.46 -11.00
N ALA A 165 4.85 6.35 -11.30
CA ALA A 165 5.74 5.66 -10.38
C ALA A 165 6.95 6.49 -9.90
N LYS A 166 7.30 7.56 -10.64
CA LYS A 166 8.39 8.47 -10.29
C LYS A 166 7.94 9.63 -9.39
N ASN A 167 6.65 9.95 -9.40
CA ASN A 167 6.07 11.03 -8.59
C ASN A 167 5.89 10.61 -7.13
#